data_AF-A0A9C7Z4D5-F1
#
_entry.id   AF-A0A9C7Z4D5-F1
#
_cell.length_a   1.000
_cell.length_b   1.000
_cell.length_c   1.000
_cell.angle_alpha   90.00
_cell.angle_beta   90.00
_cell.angle_gamma   90.00
#
_symmetry.space_group_name_H-M   'P 1'
#
loop_
_entity.id
_entity.type
_entity.pdbx_description
1 polymer ?
#
loop_
_entity_poly.entity_id
_entity_poly.type
_entity_poly.pdbx_seq_one_letter_code
_entity_poly.pdbx_strand_id
1 'polypeptide(L)'
;MKESFPTPQEIASAVEEALARRTHVDYISFSGSGEPTLNPRLTDAVAEIRKITDIPIALITNSSLLIRPAVLEAAAQFDLVLPSLDAG
;
A
#
# COMPACT_ATOMS: atom_id res chain seq x y z
N MET A 1 14.28 -18.34 3.23
CA MET A 1 14.48 -17.43 2.08
C MET A 1 14.03 -16.05 2.51
N LYS A 2 14.84 -15.00 2.32
CA LYS A 2 14.31 -13.63 2.42
C LYS A 2 13.43 -13.45 1.18
N GLU A 3 12.12 -13.43 1.34
CA GLU A 3 11.26 -12.96 0.26
C GLU A 3 11.64 -11.51 -0.02
N SER A 4 12.08 -11.24 -1.25
CA SER A 4 12.39 -9.89 -1.67
C SER A 4 11.07 -9.20 -1.97
N PHE A 5 10.75 -8.16 -1.21
CA PHE A 5 9.64 -7.29 -1.56
C PHE A 5 9.85 -6.70 -2.97
N PRO A 6 8.78 -6.50 -3.76
CA PRO A 6 8.89 -5.78 -5.01
C PRO A 6 9.44 -4.38 -4.77
N THR A 7 10.09 -3.83 -5.79
CA THR A 7 10.53 -2.45 -5.82
C THR A 7 9.33 -1.51 -5.98
N PRO A 8 9.42 -0.26 -5.51
CA PRO A 8 8.41 0.77 -5.76
C PRO A 8 8.02 0.89 -7.24
N GLN A 9 9.01 0.79 -8.14
CA GLN A 9 8.82 0.88 -9.58
C GLN A 9 8.05 -0.32 -10.15
N GLU A 10 8.36 -1.54 -9.69
CA GLU A 10 7.59 -2.73 -10.09
C GLU A 10 6.13 -2.63 -9.66
N ILE A 11 5.86 -2.11 -8.46
CA ILE A 11 4.50 -1.87 -7.97
C ILE A 11 3.78 -0.84 -8.85
N ALA A 12 4.42 0.31 -9.11
CA ALA A 12 3.82 1.38 -9.91
C ALA A 12 3.53 0.93 -11.35
N SER A 13 4.45 0.20 -11.99
CA SER A 13 4.26 -0.37 -13.32
C SER A 13 3.07 -1.33 -13.36
N ALA A 14 2.93 -2.20 -12.35
CA ALA A 14 1.81 -3.12 -12.27
C ALA A 14 0.46 -2.38 -12.08
N VAL A 15 0.46 -1.29 -11.31
CA VAL A 15 -0.71 -0.41 -11.16
C VAL A 15 -1.06 0.26 -12.48
N GLU A 16 -0.09 0.85 -13.17
CA GLU A 16 -0.30 1.49 -14.49
C GLU A 16 -0.90 0.52 -15.51
N GLU A 17 -0.35 -0.70 -15.61
CA GLU A 17 -0.88 -1.75 -16.47
C GLU A 17 -2.31 -2.17 -16.12
N ALA A 18 -2.64 -2.20 -14.82
CA ALA A 18 -3.98 -2.53 -14.36
C ALA A 18 -4.97 -1.40 -14.69
N LEU A 19 -4.58 -0.14 -14.48
CA LEU A 19 -5.38 1.04 -14.78
C LEU A 19 -5.69 1.14 -16.28
N ALA A 20 -4.74 0.80 -17.15
CA ALA A 20 -4.96 0.78 -18.60
C ALA A 20 -6.06 -0.21 -19.07
N ARG A 21 -6.44 -1.18 -18.22
CA ARG A 21 -7.43 -2.22 -18.52
C ARG A 21 -8.79 -1.99 -17.84
N ARG A 22 -8.94 -0.93 -17.05
CA ARG A 22 -10.14 -0.65 -16.26
C ARG A 22 -10.73 0.69 -16.68
N THR A 23 -12.06 0.79 -16.71
CA THR A 23 -12.75 2.03 -17.07
C THR A 23 -12.96 2.96 -15.88
N HIS A 24 -12.99 2.42 -14.65
CA HIS A 24 -13.18 3.17 -13.41
C HIS A 24 -12.56 2.42 -12.24
N VAL A 25 -11.91 3.14 -11.33
CA VAL A 25 -11.29 2.61 -10.10
C VAL A 25 -11.47 3.64 -9.00
N ASP A 26 -12.12 3.25 -7.90
CA ASP A 26 -12.37 4.14 -6.77
C ASP A 26 -11.17 4.28 -5.82
N TYR A 27 -10.44 3.18 -5.61
CA TYR A 27 -9.28 3.12 -4.73
C TYR A 27 -8.23 2.14 -5.25
N ILE A 28 -6.97 2.42 -4.94
CA ILE A 28 -5.85 1.48 -5.06
C ILE A 28 -5.49 1.02 -3.65
N SER A 29 -5.66 -0.27 -3.34
CA SER A 29 -5.41 -0.79 -1.99
C SER A 29 -4.10 -1.58 -1.86
N PHE A 30 -3.36 -1.33 -0.77
CA PHE A 30 -2.29 -2.19 -0.31
C PHE A 30 -2.85 -3.22 0.69
N SER A 31 -2.91 -4.49 0.29
CA SER A 31 -3.48 -5.59 1.08
C SER A 31 -2.76 -6.93 0.83
N GLY A 32 -1.43 -6.89 0.65
CA GLY A 32 -0.62 -7.99 0.10
C GLY A 32 -0.69 -9.33 0.85
N SER A 33 0.05 -10.34 0.36
CA SER A 33 0.12 -11.71 0.93
C SER A 33 0.70 -11.81 2.37
N GLY A 34 0.87 -10.67 3.04
CA GLY A 34 1.34 -10.49 4.40
C GLY A 34 1.07 -9.05 4.82
N GLU A 35 1.61 -8.63 5.96
CA GLU A 35 1.37 -7.27 6.49
C GLU A 35 2.13 -6.21 5.65
N PRO A 36 1.44 -5.29 4.94
CA PRO A 36 2.10 -4.33 4.05
C PRO A 36 3.08 -3.41 4.78
N THR A 37 2.82 -3.08 6.05
CA THR A 37 3.71 -2.22 6.86
C THR A 37 5.07 -2.86 7.19
N LEU A 38 5.29 -4.13 6.88
CA LEU A 38 6.61 -4.77 6.95
C LEU A 38 7.52 -4.40 5.77
N ASN A 39 6.97 -3.89 4.66
CA ASN A 39 7.78 -3.45 3.54
C ASN A 39 8.42 -2.09 3.89
N PRO A 40 9.76 -2.01 4.03
CA PRO A 40 10.44 -0.77 4.41
C PRO A 40 10.35 0.33 3.33
N ARG A 41 9.95 -0.02 2.10
CA ARG A 41 9.77 0.89 0.96
C ARG A 41 8.30 1.16 0.66
N LEU A 42 7.41 0.96 1.63
CA LEU A 42 5.96 1.16 1.46
C LEU A 42 5.65 2.60 1.04
N THR A 43 6.27 3.58 1.70
CA THR A 43 6.10 5.02 1.38
C THR A 43 6.62 5.36 -0.01
N ASP A 44 7.74 4.76 -0.42
CA ASP A 44 8.29 4.96 -1.75
C ASP A 44 7.34 4.42 -2.83
N ALA A 45 6.71 3.26 -2.58
CA ALA A 45 5.70 2.70 -3.49
C ALA A 45 4.48 3.62 -3.62
N VAL A 46 3.98 4.18 -2.51
CA VAL A 46 2.90 5.18 -2.54
C VAL A 46 3.32 6.40 -3.35
N ALA A 47 4.54 6.90 -3.15
CA ALA A 47 5.06 8.05 -3.89
C ALA A 47 5.17 7.78 -5.40
N GLU A 48 5.61 6.59 -5.83
CA GLU A 48 5.65 6.23 -7.24
C GLU A 48 4.23 6.11 -7.85
N ILE A 49 3.26 5.51 -7.15
CA ILE A 49 1.88 5.43 -7.63
C ILE A 49 1.26 6.83 -7.81
N ARG A 50 1.51 7.74 -6.87
CA ARG A 50 0.98 9.12 -6.95
C ARG A 50 1.53 9.92 -8.14
N LYS A 51 2.63 9.49 -8.77
CA LYS A 51 3.14 10.14 -10.01
C LYS A 51 2.32 9.79 -11.25
N ILE A 52 1.59 8.68 -11.22
CA ILE A 52 0.88 8.15 -12.40
C ILE A 52 -0.65 8.29 -12.29
N THR A 53 -1.18 8.59 -11.09
CA THR A 53 -2.63 8.75 -10.89
C THR A 53 -2.97 9.54 -9.62
N ASP A 54 -4.14 10.20 -9.64
CA ASP A 54 -4.74 10.87 -8.48
C ASP A 54 -5.77 9.97 -7.74
N ILE A 55 -5.91 8.70 -8.13
CA ILE A 55 -6.83 7.76 -7.47
C ILE A 55 -6.41 7.57 -6.00
N PRO A 56 -7.34 7.67 -5.03
CA PRO A 56 -7.04 7.48 -3.62
C PRO A 56 -6.39 6.12 -3.30
N ILE A 57 -5.37 6.14 -2.44
CA ILE A 57 -4.61 4.97 -2.04
C ILE A 57 -5.01 4.55 -0.62
N ALA A 58 -5.46 3.31 -0.48
CA ALA A 58 -5.87 2.73 0.79
C ALA A 58 -4.81 1.75 1.33
N LEU A 59 -4.60 1.75 2.65
CA LEU A 59 -3.82 0.75 3.36
C LEU A 59 -4.74 -0.17 4.15
N ILE A 60 -4.68 -1.47 3.89
CA ILE A 60 -5.31 -2.50 4.73
C ILE A 60 -4.21 -3.13 5.59
N THR A 61 -4.35 -3.09 6.92
CA THR A 61 -3.30 -3.50 7.86
C THR A 61 -3.88 -4.26 9.05
N ASN A 62 -3.14 -5.22 9.59
CA ASN A 62 -3.49 -5.93 10.83
C ASN A 62 -3.30 -5.08 12.09
N SER A 63 -2.85 -3.83 11.95
CA SER A 63 -2.75 -2.83 13.02
C SER A 63 -1.65 -3.08 14.08
N SER A 64 -1.09 -4.27 14.16
CA SER A 64 -0.14 -4.66 15.21
C SER A 64 1.12 -3.80 15.25
N LEU A 65 1.52 -3.22 14.11
CA LEU A 65 2.71 -2.40 13.97
C LEU A 65 2.45 -0.89 14.05
N LEU A 66 1.20 -0.44 14.11
CA LEU A 66 0.86 0.99 14.17
C LEU A 66 1.34 1.68 15.45
N ILE A 67 1.71 0.91 16.48
CA ILE A 67 2.36 1.42 17.69
C ILE A 67 3.78 1.94 17.45
N ARG A 68 4.40 1.59 16.30
CA ARG A 68 5.76 2.03 15.95
C ARG A 68 5.67 3.38 15.24
N PRO A 69 6.36 4.43 15.72
CA PRO A 69 6.27 5.77 15.11
C PRO A 69 6.52 5.78 13.61
N ALA A 70 7.58 5.12 13.13
CA ALA A 70 7.90 5.06 11.70
C ALA A 70 6.81 4.38 10.85
N VAL A 71 6.10 3.39 11.39
CA VAL A 71 5.00 2.72 10.69
C VAL A 71 3.75 3.60 10.69
N LEU A 72 3.48 4.30 11.80
CA LEU A 72 2.38 5.25 11.89
C LEU A 72 2.57 6.42 10.91
N GLU A 73 3.78 6.96 10.83
CA GLU A 73 4.17 8.01 9.87
C GLU A 73 4.01 7.54 8.41
N ALA A 74 4.40 6.29 8.11
CA ALA A 74 4.20 5.71 6.79
C ALA A 74 2.70 5.52 6.47
N ALA A 75 1.92 5.02 7.42
CA ALA A 75 0.47 4.82 7.27
C ALA A 75 -0.27 6.15 7.06
N ALA A 76 0.22 7.25 7.66
CA ALA A 76 -0.36 8.58 7.49
C ALA A 76 -0.22 9.16 6.06
N GLN A 77 0.57 8.53 5.17
CA GLN A 77 0.69 8.94 3.77
C GLN A 77 -0.44 8.40 2.87
N PHE A 78 -1.24 7.47 3.40
CA PHE A 78 -2.39 6.89 2.69
C PHE A 78 -3.63 7.76 2.88
N ASP A 79 -4.48 7.77 1.86
CA ASP A 79 -5.73 8.54 1.88
C ASP A 79 -6.79 7.87 2.78
N LEU A 80 -6.69 6.55 2.94
CA LEU A 80 -7.54 5.76 3.80
C LEU A 80 -6.74 4.64 4.47
N VAL A 81 -6.82 4.53 5.79
CA VAL A 81 -6.23 3.40 6.54
C VAL A 81 -7.38 2.55 7.08
N LEU A 82 -7.31 1.24 6.83
CA LEU A 82 -8.30 0.23 7.20
C LEU A 82 -7.63 -0.81 8.13
N PRO A 83 -7.61 -0.54 9.45
CA PRO A 83 -7.22 -1.50 10.47
C PRO A 83 -8.16 -2.70 10.45
N SER A 84 -7.65 -3.92 10.25
CA SER A 84 -8.43 -5.14 10.45
C SER A 84 -8.49 -5.49 11.94
N LEU A 85 -9.66 -5.95 12.39
CA LEU A 85 -9.88 -6.42 13.76
C LEU A 85 -10.72 -7.69 13.70
N ASP A 86 -10.06 -8.82 13.97
CA ASP A 86 -10.71 -10.12 14.08
C ASP A 86 -10.70 -10.54 15.55
N ALA A 87 -11.88 -10.62 16.15
CA ALA A 87 -12.07 -11.06 17.53
C ALA A 87 -13.17 -12.15 17.53
N GLY A 88 -12.72 -13.41 17.40
CA GLY A 88 -13.56 -14.61 17.50
C GLY A 88 -13.40 -15.30 18.85
#